data_AF-A0A1M3BCR1-F1
#
_entry.id   AF-A0A1M3BCR1-F1
#
_cell.length_a   1.000
_cell.length_b   1.000
_cell.length_c   1.000
_cell.angle_alpha   90.00
_cell.angle_beta   90.00
_cell.angle_gamma   90.00
#
_symmetry.space_group_name_H-M   'P 1'
#
loop_
_entity.id
_entity.type
_entity.pdbx_description
1 polymer ?
#
loop_
_entity_poly.entity_id
_entity_poly.type
_entity_poly.pdbx_seq_one_letter_code
_entity_poly.pdbx_strand_id
1 'polypeptide(L)' 'MTIQKGGNHTYPIIIDYILCPTCNFINENRSSYNYVLGNLQKNVKCEKCGTTFLYKKKRRIEFGPLLNEPSPPEVNWED' A
#
# COMPACT_ATOMS: atom_id res chain seq x y z
N MET A 1 22.23 -1.25 -27.90
CA MET A 1 22.07 -1.76 -26.53
C MET A 1 20.59 -2.00 -26.29
N THR A 2 20.18 -3.26 -26.25
CA THR A 2 18.77 -3.66 -26.15
C THR A 2 18.38 -3.68 -24.69
N ILE A 3 17.50 -2.77 -24.27
CA ILE A 3 16.96 -2.74 -22.92
C ILE A 3 16.15 -4.02 -22.73
N GLN A 4 16.64 -4.95 -21.91
CA GLN A 4 15.88 -6.13 -21.54
C GLN A 4 14.69 -5.67 -20.71
N LYS A 5 13.47 -5.85 -21.22
CA LYS A 5 12.24 -5.69 -20.41
C LYS A 5 12.29 -6.78 -19.34
N GLY A 6 12.52 -6.40 -18.09
CA GLY A 6 12.44 -7.31 -16.95
C GLY A 6 11.12 -8.11 -17.02
N GLY A 7 11.21 -9.42 -16.82
CA GLY A 7 10.06 -10.31 -17.01
C GLY A 7 8.87 -9.93 -16.14
N ASN A 8 7.65 -10.11 -16.66
CA ASN A 8 6.37 -9.87 -15.98
C ASN A 8 6.09 -10.84 -14.79
N HIS A 9 7.12 -11.42 -14.18
CA HIS A 9 6.98 -12.43 -13.14
C HIS A 9 6.87 -11.85 -11.72
N THR A 10 7.06 -10.53 -11.56
CA THR A 10 6.92 -9.85 -10.29
C THR A 10 5.49 -9.36 -10.13
N TYR A 11 4.62 -10.17 -9.53
CA TYR A 11 3.32 -9.68 -9.08
C TYR A 11 3.53 -8.54 -8.08
N PRO A 12 2.88 -7.38 -8.24
CA PRO A 12 3.04 -6.28 -7.30
C PRO A 12 2.46 -6.68 -5.94
N ILE A 13 3.32 -6.90 -4.96
CA ILE A 13 2.91 -7.13 -3.57
C ILE A 13 2.67 -5.77 -2.94
N ILE A 14 1.44 -5.53 -2.50
CA ILE A 14 1.09 -4.36 -1.71
C ILE A 14 1.01 -4.80 -0.25
N ILE A 15 1.84 -4.19 0.60
CA ILE A 15 1.89 -4.43 2.04
C ILE A 15 1.43 -3.17 2.75
N ASP A 16 0.48 -3.29 3.68
CA ASP A 16 0.10 -2.19 4.57
C ASP A 16 0.43 -2.54 6.02
N TYR A 17 1.03 -1.60 6.74
CA TYR A 17 1.21 -1.65 8.18
C TYR A 17 0.07 -0.91 8.87
N ILE A 18 -0.73 -1.62 9.67
CA ILE A 18 -1.99 -1.12 10.21
C ILE A 18 -1.98 -1.24 11.73
N LEU A 19 -2.06 -0.10 12.41
CA LEU A 19 -2.17 -0.03 13.86
C LEU A 19 -3.52 -0.60 14.33
N CYS A 20 -3.48 -1.55 15.26
CA CYS A 20 -4.67 -2.08 15.92
C CYS A 20 -5.25 -1.02 16.87
N PRO A 21 -6.54 -0.66 16.74
CA PRO A 21 -7.17 0.36 17.59
C PRO A 21 -7.34 -0.08 19.05
N THR A 22 -7.26 -1.39 19.34
CA THR A 22 -7.49 -1.93 20.69
C THR A 22 -6.20 -2.08 21.49
N CYS A 23 -5.13 -2.61 20.88
CA CYS A 23 -3.90 -3.00 21.59
C CYS A 23 -2.63 -2.31 21.06
N ASN A 24 -2.77 -1.39 20.10
CA ASN A 24 -1.69 -0.63 19.47
C ASN A 24 -0.59 -1.49 18.81
N PHE A 25 -0.87 -2.75 18.52
CA PHE A 25 0.03 -3.59 17.72
C PHE A 25 -0.04 -3.22 16.25
N ILE A 26 1.10 -3.14 15.57
CA ILE A 26 1.19 -2.88 14.13
C ILE A 26 1.06 -4.21 13.40
N ASN A 27 0.00 -4.37 12.61
CA ASN A 27 -0.26 -5.58 11.83
C ASN A 27 0.27 -5.38 10.41
N GLU A 28 1.05 -6.33 9.92
CA GLU A 28 1.35 -6.43 8.49
C GLU A 28 0.15 -7.08 7.78
N ASN A 29 -0.40 -6.42 6.78
CA ASN A 29 -1.52 -6.96 6.02
C ASN A 29 -1.30 -6.87 4.51
N ARG A 30 -1.31 -8.03 3.85
CA ARG A 30 -1.11 -8.19 2.40
C ARG A 30 -2.42 -8.42 1.63
N SER A 31 -3.56 -8.37 2.32
CA SER A 31 -4.86 -8.58 1.71
C SER A 31 -5.25 -7.38 0.85
N SER A 32 -5.89 -7.67 -0.29
CA SER A 32 -6.42 -6.66 -1.19
C SER A 32 -7.54 -5.84 -0.54
N TYR A 33 -7.72 -4.61 -1.01
CA TYR A 33 -8.84 -3.75 -0.63
C TYR A 33 -10.08 -4.08 -1.45
N ASN A 34 -11.25 -3.95 -0.82
CA ASN A 34 -12.53 -3.91 -1.49
C ASN A 34 -12.95 -2.45 -1.70
N TYR A 35 -13.48 -2.13 -2.88
CA TYR A 35 -14.05 -0.82 -3.15
C TYR A 35 -15.52 -0.78 -2.71
N VAL A 36 -15.85 0.12 -1.78
CA VAL A 36 -17.20 0.30 -1.27
C VAL A 36 -17.49 1.79 -1.09
N LEU A 37 -18.50 2.31 -1.80
CA LEU A 37 -18.99 3.69 -1.66
C LEU A 37 -17.87 4.75 -1.70
N GLY A 38 -16.99 4.70 -2.70
CA GLY A 38 -15.89 5.67 -2.83
C GLY A 38 -14.68 5.42 -1.93
N ASN A 39 -14.71 4.40 -1.07
CA ASN A 39 -13.63 4.08 -0.14
C ASN A 39 -12.99 2.74 -0.48
N LEU A 40 -11.68 2.63 -0.30
CA LEU A 40 -10.99 1.34 -0.27
C LEU A 40 -11.01 0.83 1.16
N GLN A 41 -11.60 -0.34 1.40
CA GLN A 41 -11.72 -0.89 2.74
C GLN A 41 -11.38 -2.37 2.81
N LYS A 42 -10.84 -2.82 3.95
CA LYS A 42 -10.53 -4.23 4.22
C LYS A 42 -10.75 -4.58 5.69
N ASN A 43 -11.19 -5.81 5.96
CA ASN A 43 -11.26 -6.34 7.31
C ASN A 43 -9.89 -6.86 7.73
N VAL A 44 -9.41 -6.41 8.88
CA VAL A 44 -8.10 -6.80 9.43
C VAL A 44 -8.36 -7.45 10.78
N LYS A 45 -7.78 -8.64 10.99
CA LYS A 45 -7.74 -9.29 12.29
C LYS A 45 -6.39 -8.98 12.93
N CYS A 46 -6.40 -8.46 14.15
CA CYS A 46 -5.15 -8.23 14.87
C CYS A 46 -4.51 -9.56 15.27
N GLU A 47 -3.23 -9.75 14.94
CA GLU A 47 -2.49 -10.98 15.27
C GLU A 47 -2.21 -11.10 16.77
N LYS A 48 -2.14 -9.97 17.48
CA LYS A 48 -1.85 -9.94 18.92
C LYS A 48 -3.08 -10.14 19.80
N CYS A 49 -4.14 -9.34 19.61
CA CYS A 49 -5.33 -9.37 20.48
C CYS A 49 -6.55 -10.06 19.85
N GLY A 50 -6.45 -10.50 18.60
CA GLY A 50 -7.53 -11.20 17.90
C GLY A 50 -8.70 -10.32 17.43
N THR A 51 -8.76 -9.04 17.82
CA THR A 51 -9.84 -8.12 17.43
C THR A 51 -9.88 -7.94 15.91
N THR A 52 -11.07 -8.07 15.32
CA THR A 52 -11.32 -7.74 13.91
C THR A 52 -11.84 -6.32 13.78
N PHE A 53 -11.28 -5.54 12.86
CA PHE A 53 -11.67 -4.17 12.60
C PHE A 53 -11.62 -3.82 11.11
N LEU A 54 -12.41 -2.82 10.71
CA LEU A 54 -12.48 -2.35 9.33
C LEU A 54 -11.47 -1.22 9.11
N TYR A 55 -10.47 -1.48 8.26
CA TYR A 55 -9.51 -0.46 7.84
C TYR A 55 -9.99 0.22 6.56
N LYS A 56 -10.04 1.56 6.56
CA LYS A 56 -10.47 2.37 5.41
C LYS A 56 -9.31 3.25 4.92
N LYS A 57 -9.00 3.17 3.64
CA LYS A 57 -8.05 4.02 2.93
C LYS A 57 -8.84 4.96 2.02
N LYS A 58 -8.81 6.26 2.32
CA LYS A 58 -9.30 7.28 1.39
C LYS A 58 -8.30 7.35 0.23
N ARG A 59 -8.76 7.24 -1.01
CA ARG A 59 -7.90 7.56 -2.16
C ARG A 59 -7.61 9.06 -2.06
N ARG A 60 -6.34 9.45 -2.00
CA ARG A 60 -5.98 10.81 -2.37
C ARG A 60 -6.27 10.92 -3.86
N ILE A 61 -7.13 11.87 -4.23
CA ILE A 61 -7.30 12.25 -5.63
C ILE A 61 -6.02 13.00 -5.97
N GLU A 62 -5.06 12.30 -6.56
CA GLU A 62 -3.88 12.95 -7.12
C GLU A 62 -4.34 13.63 -8.41
N PHE A 63 -4.46 14.95 -8.37
CA PHE A 63 -4.63 15.77 -9.56
C PHE A 63 -3.31 15.72 -10.36
N GLY A 64 -3.18 14.81 -11.31
CA GLY A 64 -2.27 15.02 -12.46
C GLY A 64 -3.02 15.79 -13.56
N PRO A 65 -2.38 16.44 -14.56
CA PRO A 65 -0.98 16.83 -14.77
C PRO A 65 -0.88 18.38 -14.83
N LEU A 66 -1.30 19.08 -13.78
CA LEU A 66 -1.16 20.55 -13.73
C LEU A 66 0.10 21.01 -12.99
N LEU A 67 0.75 20.16 -12.19
CA LEU A 67 1.93 20.50 -11.40
C LEU A 67 2.90 19.30 -11.27
N ASN A 68 3.83 19.21 -12.23
CA ASN A 68 5.07 18.42 -12.28
C ASN A 68 5.02 16.89 -12.39
N GLU A 69 5.95 16.38 -13.23
CA GLU A 69 6.28 14.97 -13.39
C GLU A 69 6.87 14.40 -12.09
N PRO A 70 6.59 13.12 -11.76
CA PRO A 70 7.16 12.50 -10.57
C PRO A 70 8.69 12.45 -10.70
N SER A 71 9.39 13.09 -9.78
CA SER A 71 10.84 12.95 -9.65
C SER A 71 11.16 11.48 -9.38
N PRO A 72 12.03 10.83 -10.19
CA PRO A 72 12.43 9.46 -9.94
C PRO A 72 13.12 9.37 -8.57
N PRO A 73 12.99 8.23 -7.86
CA PRO A 73 13.69 8.04 -6.60
C PRO A 73 15.20 8.06 -6.87
N GLU A 74 15.89 9.08 -6.37
CA GLU A 74 17.36 9.09 -6.30
C GLU A 74 17.79 8.02 -5.31
N VAL A 75 18.25 6.87 -5.82
CA VAL A 75 18.99 5.92 -5.00
C VAL A 75 20.46 6.17 -5.29
N ASN A 76 21.10 6.97 -4.43
CA ASN A 76 22.55 7.14 -4.46
C ASN A 76 23.16 6.03 -3.61
N TRP A 77 23.63 4.96 -4.26
CA TRP A 77 24.50 3.97 -3.63
C TRP A 77 25.94 4.42 -3.87
N GLU A 78 26.50 5.21 -2.95
CA GLU A 78 27.96 5.37 -2.88
C GLU A 78 28.51 4.36 -1.87
N ASP A 79 29.53 3.62 -2.32
CA ASP A 79 30.23 2.52 -1.63
C ASP A 79 30.91 2.94 -0.31
#